data_AF-A0A5R9E344-F1
#
_entry.id   AF-A0A5R9E344-F1
#
_cell.length_a   1.000
_cell.length_b   1.000
_cell.length_c   1.000
_cell.angle_alpha   90.00
_cell.angle_beta   90.00
_cell.angle_gamma   90.00
#
_symmetry.space_group_name_H-M   'P 1'
#
loop_
_entity.id
_entity.type
_entity.pdbx_description
1 polymer ?
#
loop_
_entity_poly.entity_id
_entity_poly.type
_entity_poly.pdbx_seq_one_letter_code
_entity_poly.pdbx_strand_id
1 'polypeptide(L)'
;MDELLTSLAESPAEHKKIGEQKVTTDSYGTGFSAATDLHAAYEKVRARLEGLSRTFGETIEALGIRVEIAEKGYAGVDQEERDRFAEIQKRTEDFYKPDTAQDGAGKDAAKPKQPADTGDSGGFS
;
A
#
# COMPACT_ATOMS: atom_id res chain seq x y z
N MET A 1 9.66 13.62 -18.21
CA MET A 1 9.20 13.02 -16.94
C MET A 1 9.88 13.69 -15.76
N ASP A 2 11.18 13.97 -15.85
CA ASP A 2 11.97 14.65 -14.82
C ASP A 2 11.41 16.01 -14.38
N GLU A 3 10.83 16.79 -15.29
CA GLU A 3 10.16 18.04 -14.94
C GLU A 3 8.96 17.83 -14.00
N LEU A 4 8.20 16.75 -14.19
CA LEU A 4 7.07 16.41 -13.32
C LEU A 4 7.54 15.94 -11.94
N LEU A 5 8.62 15.15 -11.89
CA LEU A 5 9.24 14.73 -10.63
C LEU A 5 9.80 15.94 -9.87
N THR A 6 10.49 16.85 -10.56
CA THR A 6 11.01 18.09 -9.99
C THR A 6 9.87 18.96 -9.46
N SER A 7 8.83 19.18 -10.26
CA SER A 7 7.64 19.94 -9.86
C SER A 7 6.97 19.35 -8.60
N LEU A 8 6.81 18.02 -8.56
CA LEU A 8 6.29 17.34 -7.37
C LEU A 8 7.21 17.52 -6.15
N ALA A 9 8.52 17.38 -6.31
CA ALA A 9 9.50 17.52 -5.24
C ALA A 9 9.57 18.95 -4.67
N GLU A 10 9.40 19.97 -5.51
CA GLU A 10 9.37 21.37 -5.10
C GLU A 10 8.04 21.76 -4.45
N SER A 11 6.94 21.08 -4.82
CA SER A 11 5.61 21.37 -4.29
C SER A 11 5.47 21.06 -2.79
N PRO A 12 4.46 21.64 -2.11
CA PRO A 12 4.05 21.22 -0.76
C PRO A 12 3.50 19.79 -0.71
N ALA A 13 3.16 19.22 -1.87
CA ALA A 13 2.63 17.87 -1.97
C ALA A 13 3.73 16.81 -1.95
N GLU A 14 5.02 17.16 -1.90
CA GLU A 14 6.10 16.18 -1.74
C GLU A 14 5.88 15.32 -0.48
N HIS A 15 6.04 14.01 -0.60
CA HIS A 15 5.65 13.07 0.44
C HIS A 15 6.35 13.29 1.78
N LYS A 16 7.65 13.62 1.81
CA LYS A 16 8.37 13.93 3.06
C LYS A 16 7.84 15.22 3.69
N LYS A 17 7.57 16.27 2.90
CA LYS A 17 6.95 17.52 3.39
C LYS A 17 5.57 17.27 4.00
N ILE A 18 4.75 16.41 3.41
CA ILE A 18 3.47 15.99 4.02
C ILE A 18 3.73 15.20 5.31
N GLY A 19 4.75 14.34 5.31
CA GLY A 19 5.22 13.57 6.47
C GLY A 19 5.61 14.44 7.67
N GLU A 20 6.14 15.63 7.39
CA GLU A 20 6.60 16.61 8.38
C GLU A 20 5.48 17.47 8.97
N GLN A 21 4.31 17.55 8.33
CA GLN A 21 3.14 18.32 8.79
C GLN A 21 2.46 17.64 9.98
N LYS A 22 3.14 17.50 11.11
CA LYS A 22 2.61 16.88 12.32
C LYS A 22 2.01 17.92 13.25
N VAL A 23 0.87 17.59 13.85
CA VAL A 23 0.20 18.44 14.84
C VAL A 23 0.02 17.63 16.12
N THR A 24 0.51 18.16 17.24
CA THR A 24 0.37 17.49 18.54
C THR A 24 -1.09 17.43 18.98
N THR A 25 -1.49 16.37 19.67
CA THR A 25 -2.86 16.20 20.17
C THR A 25 -3.33 17.38 21.02
N ASP A 26 -2.44 17.98 21.82
CA ASP A 26 -2.76 19.13 22.68
C ASP A 26 -3.20 20.38 21.90
N SER A 27 -2.82 20.50 20.61
CA SER A 27 -3.24 21.60 19.74
C SER A 27 -4.74 21.55 19.40
N TYR A 28 -5.40 20.40 19.62
CA TYR A 28 -6.83 20.22 19.42
C TYR A 28 -7.65 20.47 20.70
N GLY A 29 -6.98 20.80 21.81
CA GLY A 29 -7.58 21.00 23.13
C GLY A 29 -7.32 19.83 24.09
N THR A 30 -7.59 20.05 25.38
CA THR A 30 -7.35 19.07 26.44
C THR A 30 -8.62 18.80 27.25
N GLY A 31 -8.73 17.60 27.85
CA GLY A 31 -9.82 17.26 28.77
C GLY A 31 -11.11 16.75 28.14
N PHE A 32 -11.15 16.48 26.83
CA PHE A 32 -12.32 15.88 26.16
C PHE A 32 -11.93 14.95 25.01
N SER A 33 -12.71 13.88 24.81
CA SER A 33 -12.38 12.81 23.84
C SER A 33 -12.35 13.28 22.38
N ALA A 34 -13.18 14.27 22.03
CA ALA A 34 -13.25 14.76 20.65
C ALA A 34 -11.93 15.41 20.18
N ALA A 35 -11.06 15.89 21.08
CA ALA A 35 -9.72 16.35 20.72
C ALA A 35 -8.85 15.19 20.22
N THR A 36 -8.89 14.05 20.91
CA THR A 36 -8.18 12.83 20.50
C THR A 36 -8.72 12.29 19.17
N ASP A 37 -10.05 12.27 19.00
CA ASP A 37 -10.67 11.81 17.76
C ASP A 37 -10.30 12.68 16.56
N LEU A 38 -10.27 14.01 16.75
CA LEU A 38 -9.89 14.95 15.70
C LEU A 38 -8.41 14.82 15.32
N HIS A 39 -7.52 14.65 16.31
CA HIS A 39 -6.11 14.36 16.06
C HIS A 39 -5.93 13.05 15.26
N ALA A 40 -6.63 11.98 15.65
CA ALA A 40 -6.58 10.70 14.95
C ALA A 40 -7.10 10.81 13.50
N ALA A 41 -8.18 11.57 13.28
CA ALA A 41 -8.70 11.83 11.95
C ALA A 41 -7.71 12.62 11.08
N TYR A 42 -7.06 13.63 11.67
CA TYR A 42 -6.02 14.40 10.99
C TYR A 42 -4.83 13.52 10.59
N GLU A 43 -4.26 12.76 11.52
CA GLU A 43 -3.13 11.87 11.25
C GLU A 43 -3.46 10.83 10.17
N LYS A 44 -4.68 10.30 10.17
CA LYS A 44 -5.16 9.39 9.14
C LYS A 44 -5.20 10.03 7.75
N VAL A 45 -5.69 11.26 7.64
CA VAL A 45 -5.73 11.99 6.36
C VAL A 45 -4.31 12.34 5.90
N ARG A 46 -3.47 12.86 6.79
CA ARG A 46 -2.07 13.20 6.52
C ARG A 46 -1.30 11.99 5.99
N ALA A 47 -1.38 10.84 6.69
CA ALA A 47 -0.70 9.61 6.29
C ALA A 47 -1.18 9.07 4.93
N ARG A 48 -2.49 9.18 4.64
CA ARG A 48 -3.04 8.81 3.33
C ARG A 48 -2.53 9.71 2.21
N LEU A 49 -2.45 11.02 2.45
CA LEU A 49 -1.90 11.97 1.47
C LEU A 49 -0.41 11.75 1.23
N GLU A 50 0.36 11.46 2.29
CA GLU A 50 1.77 11.09 2.20
C GLU A 50 1.96 9.85 1.32
N GLY A 51 1.20 8.78 1.58
CA GLY A 51 1.23 7.56 0.78
C GLY A 51 0.82 7.77 -0.68
N LEU A 52 -0.24 8.57 -0.91
CA LEU A 52 -0.70 8.91 -2.25
C LEU A 52 0.37 9.66 -3.04
N SER A 53 0.96 10.70 -2.45
CA SER A 53 1.99 11.51 -3.11
C SER A 53 3.21 10.67 -3.48
N ARG A 54 3.67 9.82 -2.55
CA ARG A 54 4.78 8.90 -2.81
C ARG A 54 4.47 7.98 -3.98
N THR A 55 3.29 7.35 -3.98
CA THR A 55 2.87 6.44 -5.05
C THR A 55 2.77 7.15 -6.40
N PHE A 56 2.29 8.39 -6.40
CA PHE A 56 2.21 9.21 -7.60
C PHE A 56 3.60 9.53 -8.17
N GLY A 57 4.55 9.94 -7.32
CA GLY A 57 5.94 10.16 -7.72
C GLY A 57 6.59 8.88 -8.28
N GLU A 58 6.43 7.76 -7.59
CA GLU A 58 6.92 6.44 -8.03
C GLU A 58 6.30 6.02 -9.39
N THR A 59 5.04 6.35 -9.64
CA THR A 59 4.38 6.08 -10.93
C THR A 59 4.96 6.92 -12.09
N ILE A 60 5.23 8.20 -11.86
CA ILE A 60 5.86 9.08 -12.86
C ILE A 60 7.26 8.56 -13.22
N GLU A 61 8.04 8.19 -12.20
CA GLU A 61 9.39 7.67 -12.36
C GLU A 61 9.40 6.34 -13.12
N ALA A 62 8.54 5.40 -12.75
CA ALA A 62 8.38 4.14 -13.48
C ALA A 62 7.98 4.34 -14.94
N LEU A 63 7.15 5.34 -15.25
CA LEU A 63 6.79 5.67 -16.63
C LEU A 63 7.97 6.25 -17.40
N GLY A 64 8.79 7.11 -16.78
CA GLY A 64 10.04 7.60 -17.37
C GLY A 64 10.98 6.47 -17.76
N ILE A 65 11.27 5.57 -16.83
CA ILE A 65 12.15 4.42 -17.07
C ILE A 65 11.59 3.51 -18.19
N ARG A 66 10.26 3.29 -18.24
CA ARG A 66 9.64 2.50 -19.32
C ARG A 66 9.80 3.13 -20.70
N VAL A 67 9.78 4.46 -20.80
CA VAL A 67 10.03 5.17 -22.07
C VAL A 67 11.49 4.97 -22.49
N GLU A 68 12.45 5.11 -21.58
CA GLU A 68 13.87 4.86 -21.85
C GLU A 68 14.12 3.41 -22.31
N ILE A 69 13.47 2.42 -21.66
CA ILE A 69 13.53 1.02 -22.08
C ILE A 69 12.97 0.82 -23.49
N ALA A 70 11.89 1.52 -23.85
CA ALA A 70 11.29 1.41 -25.18
C ALA A 70 12.20 2.00 -26.28
N GLU A 71 12.97 3.04 -25.97
CA GLU A 71 13.90 3.69 -26.90
C GLU A 71 15.21 2.91 -27.05
N LYS A 72 15.83 2.51 -25.93
CA LYS A 72 17.18 1.94 -25.88
C LYS A 72 17.20 0.41 -25.78
N GLY A 73 16.05 -0.21 -25.53
CA GLY A 73 15.95 -1.61 -25.12
C GLY A 73 16.39 -1.83 -23.68
N TYR A 74 15.93 -2.91 -23.05
CA TYR A 74 16.21 -3.18 -21.63
C TYR A 74 17.72 -3.22 -21.30
N ALA A 75 18.54 -3.78 -22.20
CA ALA A 75 19.99 -3.86 -22.05
C ALA A 75 20.72 -2.51 -22.27
N GLY A 76 20.06 -1.52 -22.87
CA GLY A 76 20.61 -0.19 -23.15
C GLY A 76 20.30 0.87 -22.10
N VAL A 77 19.51 0.52 -21.08
CA VAL A 77 19.17 1.37 -19.92
C VAL A 77 20.20 1.16 -18.80
N ASP A 78 20.52 2.21 -18.04
CA ASP A 78 21.55 2.15 -17.01
C ASP A 78 21.14 1.24 -15.84
N GLN A 79 22.12 0.64 -15.16
CA GLN A 79 21.85 -0.31 -14.08
C GLN A 79 21.07 0.35 -12.92
N GLU A 80 21.36 1.63 -12.63
CA GLU A 80 20.66 2.41 -11.60
C GLU A 80 19.16 2.52 -11.91
N GLU A 81 18.78 2.81 -13.16
CA GLU A 81 17.38 2.92 -13.58
C GLU A 81 16.67 1.56 -13.50
N ARG A 82 17.36 0.46 -13.82
CA ARG A 82 16.81 -0.90 -13.64
C ARG A 82 16.56 -1.23 -12.18
N ASP A 83 17.53 -0.95 -11.32
CA ASP A 83 17.42 -1.19 -9.87
C ASP A 83 16.31 -0.34 -9.27
N ARG A 84 16.20 0.91 -9.70
CA ARG A 84 15.16 1.84 -9.27
C ARG A 84 13.77 1.39 -9.71
N PHE A 85 13.63 0.92 -10.95
CA PHE A 85 12.37 0.36 -11.44
C PHE A 85 11.94 -0.90 -10.67
N ALA A 86 12.89 -1.76 -10.30
CA ALA A 86 12.62 -2.93 -9.46
C ALA A 86 12.17 -2.53 -8.05
N GLU A 87 12.78 -1.49 -7.46
CA GLU A 87 12.36 -0.94 -6.18
C GLU A 87 10.91 -0.42 -6.22
N ILE A 88 10.56 0.34 -7.26
CA ILE A 88 9.21 0.88 -7.45
C ILE A 88 8.18 -0.26 -7.57
N GLN A 89 8.49 -1.31 -8.34
CA GLN A 89 7.61 -2.47 -8.45
C GLN A 89 7.36 -3.14 -7.11
N LYS A 90 8.42 -3.42 -6.35
CA LYS A 90 8.31 -4.04 -5.03
C LYS A 90 7.45 -3.22 -4.07
N ARG A 91 7.67 -1.89 -4.04
CA ARG A 91 6.88 -0.98 -3.20
C ARG A 91 5.40 -0.93 -3.63
N THR A 92 5.14 -0.94 -4.93
CA THR A 92 3.78 -0.98 -5.47
C THR A 92 3.06 -2.26 -5.04
N GLU A 93 3.73 -3.40 -5.12
CA GLU A 93 3.18 -4.68 -4.64
C GLU A 93 2.88 -4.64 -3.14
N ASP A 94 3.78 -4.08 -2.33
CA ASP A 94 3.56 -3.95 -0.90
C ASP A 94 2.35 -3.04 -0.57
N PHE A 95 2.12 -1.98 -1.36
CA PHE A 95 1.01 -1.06 -1.15
C PHE A 95 -0.35 -1.59 -1.63
N TYR A 96 -0.35 -2.46 -2.66
CA TYR A 96 -1.56 -3.08 -3.23
C TYR A 96 -1.93 -4.43 -2.64
N LYS A 97 -1.10 -5.02 -1.76
CA LYS A 97 -1.46 -6.23 -1.02
C LYS A 97 -2.78 -5.98 -0.30
N PRO A 98 -3.88 -6.63 -0.71
CA PRO A 98 -5.15 -6.40 -0.06
C PRO A 98 -5.02 -6.89 1.38
N ASP A 99 -5.52 -6.12 2.35
CA ASP A 99 -5.70 -6.53 3.73
C ASP A 99 -6.73 -7.68 3.79
N THR A 100 -6.42 -8.87 3.28
CA THR A 100 -7.29 -10.05 3.35
C THR A 100 -7.01 -10.91 4.59
N ALA A 101 -6.26 -10.39 5.57
CA ALA A 101 -5.79 -11.20 6.69
C ALA A 101 -6.13 -10.67 8.09
N GLN A 102 -6.98 -9.65 8.27
CA GLN A 102 -7.38 -9.22 9.62
C GLN A 102 -8.79 -8.63 9.69
N ASP A 103 -9.81 -9.37 9.27
CA ASP A 103 -11.19 -9.15 9.72
C ASP A 103 -11.97 -10.48 9.61
N GLY A 104 -11.94 -11.32 10.64
CA GLY A 104 -12.77 -12.54 10.64
C GLY A 104 -12.42 -13.70 11.57
N ALA A 105 -11.37 -13.65 12.39
CA ALA A 105 -11.09 -14.73 13.35
C ALA A 105 -11.84 -14.53 14.69
N GLY A 106 -13.17 -14.37 14.60
CA GLY A 106 -14.08 -14.66 15.70
C GLY A 106 -14.19 -16.18 15.83
N LYS A 107 -13.52 -16.72 16.85
CA LYS A 107 -13.59 -18.11 17.28
C LYS A 107 -15.06 -18.52 17.45
N ASP A 108 -15.49 -19.62 16.82
CA ASP A 108 -16.37 -20.62 17.43
C ASP A 108 -16.50 -21.88 16.56
N ALA A 109 -16.23 -23.02 17.21
CA ALA A 109 -16.79 -24.36 17.03
C ALA A 109 -16.95 -24.97 15.61
N ALA A 110 -16.15 -26.01 15.34
CA ALA A 110 -16.58 -27.42 15.33
C ALA A 110 -15.75 -28.24 14.32
N LYS A 111 -15.03 -29.24 14.84
CA LYS A 111 -14.34 -30.26 14.05
C LYS A 111 -15.33 -31.35 13.65
N PRO A 112 -15.55 -31.66 12.36
CA PRO A 112 -16.19 -32.91 11.98
C PRO A 112 -15.14 -34.01 11.83
N LYS A 113 -15.44 -35.15 12.46
CA LYS A 113 -14.71 -36.41 12.37
C LYS A 113 -14.67 -36.95 10.93
N GLN A 114 -13.55 -37.61 10.65
CA GLN A 114 -13.25 -38.45 9.50
C GLN A 114 -14.35 -39.50 9.24
N PRO A 115 -14.64 -39.87 7.98
CA PRO A 115 -15.72 -40.81 7.65
C PRO A 115 -15.31 -42.25 8.01
N ALA A 116 -16.22 -42.96 8.66
CA ALA A 116 -16.11 -44.40 8.86
C ALA A 116 -16.65 -45.12 7.60
N ASP A 117 -15.79 -45.94 7.03
CA ASP A 117 -16.08 -46.99 6.07
C ASP A 117 -16.90 -48.09 6.76
N THR A 118 -18.08 -48.38 6.23
CA THR A 118 -18.72 -49.70 6.31
C THR A 118 -19.54 -49.91 5.05
N GLY A 119 -19.02 -50.71 4.12
CA GLY A 119 -19.82 -51.31 3.07
C GLY A 119 -20.86 -52.28 3.63
N ASP A 120 -22.03 -52.33 2.99
CA ASP A 120 -22.81 -53.55 2.84
C ASP A 120 -23.83 -53.40 1.69
N SER A 121 -24.12 -54.56 1.14
CA SER A 121 -24.76 -55.06 -0.07
C SER A 121 -26.27 -54.82 -0.30
N GLY A 122 -26.68 -55.10 -1.54
CA GLY A 122 -28.08 -55.31 -2.00
C GLY A 122 -28.62 -54.15 -2.83
N GLY A 123 -28.87 -54.23 -4.15
CA GLY A 123 -29.45 -55.32 -4.93
C GLY A 123 -30.96 -55.08 -5.06
N PHE A 124 -31.45 -54.55 -6.18
CA PHE A 124 -32.82 -54.77 -6.65
C PHE A 124 -32.89 -54.72 -8.18
N SER A 125 -33.69 -55.67 -8.68
CA SER A 125 -33.87 -56.13 -10.06
C SER A 125 -34.51 -55.14 -11.03
#